data_AF-A0A2E9VQE9-F1
#
_entry.id   AF-A0A2E9VQE9-F1
#
_cell.length_a   1.000
_cell.length_b   1.000
_cell.length_c   1.000
_cell.angle_alpha   90.00
_cell.angle_beta   90.00
_cell.angle_gamma   90.00
#
_symmetry.space_group_name_H-M   'P 1'
#
loop_
_entity.id
_entity.type
_entity.pdbx_description
1 polymer ?
#
loop_
_entity_poly.entity_id
_entity_poly.type
_entity_poly.pdbx_seq_one_letter_code
_entity_poly.pdbx_strand_id
1 'polypeptide(L)'
;MRLLFGVIMLVIVDQISKIWARFLLLESPPISYLSDTFRLVYAENTGAFLSLGAEAPMYIRFAVMVGLNSVMLIGIGVYLFKARKISPLEQMAFALVLAGGLGNLLDRIFRQGIVIDFLNLGIGSVRTGIFNLADVMISVGILMLGWAWCMGRTDLKLKSSATEKNGESIATKVISGLIVGITTLYFADPCNAAETIIYKTSRTSGQVVLNGQIIEYNRRELIFRVQFPDTVRRLSADNIVAYAPERNQAHQQAVQALKDLQYNEALSKFASAQSQETRPWLQREIQAGQIEVLINQQNWLEAVEKYLTLINSDPLTRHQELIPLHWSDEKLTNEEKIWALGALQSNKAIERLIGTSWLVESTEYGTRAESMLREMMTNPDPLIRHLTKTQIWRRELVTDTITDGDLERWERQLLDLQEEYRSGPMFVLGLGYERIVQKELAAARFLWLTMMDTKNIPLARDATLRAADLLEEVGQISQSVQLRAEAEARFTPAD
;
A
#
# COMPACT_ATOMS: atom_id res chain seq x y z
N MET A 1 25.05 -37.43 -18.25
CA MET A 1 24.22 -36.76 -19.28
C MET A 1 22.79 -36.50 -18.82
N ARG A 2 22.01 -37.50 -18.35
CA ARG A 2 20.60 -37.29 -17.90
C ARG A 2 20.43 -36.23 -16.80
N LEU A 3 21.30 -36.24 -15.78
CA LEU A 3 21.24 -35.27 -14.67
C LEU A 3 21.57 -33.83 -15.11
N LEU A 4 22.56 -33.67 -15.99
CA LEU A 4 22.91 -32.37 -16.56
C LEU A 4 21.75 -31.79 -17.37
N PHE A 5 21.08 -32.63 -18.17
CA PHE A 5 19.89 -32.22 -18.90
C PHE A 5 18.77 -31.77 -17.94
N GLY A 6 18.55 -32.49 -16.84
CA GLY A 6 17.59 -32.10 -15.80
C GLY A 6 17.91 -30.74 -15.18
N VAL A 7 19.17 -30.49 -14.81
CA VAL A 7 19.62 -29.19 -14.27
C VAL A 7 19.36 -28.06 -15.27
N ILE A 8 19.72 -28.26 -16.54
CA ILE A 8 19.51 -27.25 -17.59
C ILE A 8 18.02 -26.94 -17.74
N MET A 9 17.15 -27.95 -17.78
CA MET A 9 15.71 -27.75 -17.88
C MET A 9 15.14 -26.98 -16.68
N LEU A 10 15.57 -27.32 -15.46
CA LEU A 10 15.14 -26.61 -14.26
C LEU A 10 15.56 -25.13 -14.27
N VAL A 11 16.80 -24.84 -14.71
CA VAL A 11 17.27 -23.45 -14.89
C VAL A 11 16.44 -22.72 -15.93
N ILE A 12 16.12 -23.35 -17.07
CA ILE A 12 15.27 -22.73 -18.10
C ILE A 12 13.88 -22.41 -17.54
N VAL A 13 13.27 -23.32 -16.78
CA VAL A 13 11.96 -23.10 -16.16
C VAL A 13 12.00 -21.95 -15.15
N ASP A 14 13.05 -21.87 -14.31
CA ASP A 14 13.25 -20.73 -13.40
C ASP A 14 13.34 -19.41 -14.17
N GLN A 15 14.18 -19.35 -15.21
CA GLN A 15 14.35 -18.13 -16.00
C GLN A 15 13.07 -17.71 -16.74
N ILE A 16 12.30 -18.67 -17.29
CA ILE A 16 10.99 -18.39 -17.88
C ILE A 16 10.03 -17.83 -16.81
N SER A 17 9.99 -18.42 -15.62
CA SER A 17 9.11 -17.99 -14.53
C SER A 17 9.39 -16.53 -14.10
N LYS A 18 10.66 -16.14 -14.05
CA LYS A 18 11.10 -14.78 -13.71
C LYS A 18 10.83 -13.78 -14.83
N ILE A 19 10.99 -14.19 -16.09
CA ILE A 19 10.61 -13.37 -17.25
C ILE A 19 9.10 -13.12 -17.22
N TRP A 20 8.30 -14.17 -17.00
CA TRP A 20 6.84 -14.09 -16.86
C TRP A 20 6.43 -13.15 -15.72
N ALA A 21 7.05 -13.29 -14.55
CA ALA A 21 6.79 -12.43 -13.40
C ALA A 21 7.09 -10.96 -13.72
N ARG A 22 8.20 -10.67 -14.40
CA ARG A 22 8.53 -9.31 -14.81
C ARG A 22 7.49 -8.71 -15.76
N PHE A 23 7.02 -9.46 -16.74
CA PHE A 23 6.08 -8.94 -17.74
C PHE A 23 4.70 -8.66 -17.15
N LEU A 24 4.24 -9.44 -16.18
CA LEU A 24 2.88 -9.32 -15.64
C LEU A 24 2.80 -8.54 -14.33
N LEU A 25 3.84 -8.54 -13.51
CA LEU A 25 3.77 -8.08 -12.12
C LEU A 25 4.53 -6.76 -11.87
N LEU A 26 5.39 -6.30 -12.78
CA LEU A 26 6.27 -5.14 -12.55
C LEU A 26 5.49 -3.84 -12.23
N GLU A 27 4.34 -3.63 -12.87
CA GLU A 27 3.49 -2.44 -12.70
C GLU A 27 2.13 -2.77 -12.09
N SER A 28 1.92 -4.02 -11.68
CA SER A 28 0.65 -4.51 -11.17
C SER A 28 0.63 -4.48 -9.64
N PRO A 29 -0.52 -4.19 -9.01
CA PRO A 29 -0.68 -4.40 -7.58
C PRO A 29 -0.56 -5.90 -7.22
N PRO A 30 -0.24 -6.23 -5.95
CA PRO A 30 -0.24 -7.61 -5.46
C PRO A 30 -1.50 -8.39 -5.85
N ILE A 31 -1.34 -9.58 -6.43
CA ILE A 31 -2.46 -10.45 -6.77
C ILE A 31 -2.55 -11.56 -5.71
N SER A 32 -3.66 -11.60 -4.98
CA SER A 32 -3.91 -12.58 -3.92
C SER A 32 -4.85 -13.70 -4.39
N TYR A 33 -4.55 -14.94 -3.97
CA TYR A 33 -5.35 -16.14 -4.21
C TYR A 33 -5.56 -16.92 -2.90
N LEU A 34 -6.60 -17.77 -2.88
CA LEU A 34 -6.91 -18.68 -1.76
C LEU A 34 -7.02 -17.97 -0.41
N SER A 35 -7.92 -16.98 -0.31
CA SER A 35 -8.06 -16.16 0.90
C SER A 35 -6.73 -15.60 1.38
N ASP A 36 -5.98 -15.05 0.43
CA ASP A 36 -4.68 -14.41 0.64
C ASP A 36 -3.51 -15.38 0.91
N THR A 37 -3.73 -16.69 0.99
CA THR A 37 -2.65 -17.67 1.24
C THR A 37 -1.52 -17.63 0.22
N PHE A 38 -1.82 -17.30 -1.03
CA PHE A 38 -0.84 -17.20 -2.10
C PHE A 38 -0.88 -15.81 -2.75
N ARG A 39 0.25 -15.10 -2.76
CA ARG A 39 0.37 -13.78 -3.35
C ARG A 39 1.43 -13.76 -4.45
N LEU A 40 1.11 -13.10 -5.56
CA LEU A 40 2.05 -12.75 -6.62
C LEU A 40 2.42 -11.28 -6.50
N VAL A 41 3.71 -10.99 -6.27
CA VAL A 41 4.22 -9.62 -6.06
C VAL A 41 5.61 -9.50 -6.66
N TYR A 42 5.80 -8.63 -7.65
CA TYR A 42 7.15 -8.41 -8.20
C TYR A 42 8.08 -7.78 -7.17
N ALA A 43 9.25 -8.38 -6.95
CA ALA A 43 10.29 -7.85 -6.09
C ALA A 43 11.67 -8.00 -6.71
N GLU A 44 12.49 -6.96 -6.62
CA GLU A 44 13.90 -6.96 -7.00
C GLU A 44 14.78 -7.18 -5.77
N ASN A 45 15.22 -8.41 -5.59
CA ASN A 45 16.04 -8.79 -4.45
C ASN A 45 17.52 -8.52 -4.72
N THR A 46 18.07 -7.61 -3.93
CA THR A 46 19.46 -7.20 -3.96
C THR A 46 20.35 -8.02 -3.01
N GLY A 47 19.75 -8.69 -2.02
CA GLY A 47 20.42 -9.53 -1.03
C GLY A 47 20.44 -11.02 -1.38
N ALA A 48 20.65 -11.84 -0.35
CA ALA A 48 20.43 -13.29 -0.38
C ALA A 48 18.92 -13.61 -0.18
N PHE A 49 18.60 -14.87 0.13
CA PHE A 49 17.23 -15.27 0.51
C PHE A 49 16.65 -14.32 1.56
N LEU A 50 15.41 -13.86 1.35
CA LEU A 50 14.72 -12.85 2.19
C LEU A 50 15.44 -11.48 2.29
N SER A 51 16.17 -11.07 1.26
CA SER A 51 16.91 -9.80 1.18
C SER A 51 18.06 -9.64 2.18
N LEU A 52 18.54 -10.73 2.79
CA LEU A 52 19.67 -10.67 3.72
C LEU A 52 20.93 -10.09 3.06
N GLY A 53 21.50 -9.03 3.66
CA GLY A 53 22.71 -8.38 3.15
C GLY A 53 22.49 -7.47 1.94
N ALA A 54 21.24 -7.12 1.58
CA ALA A 54 20.91 -6.19 0.50
C ALA A 54 21.60 -4.80 0.62
N GLU A 55 21.89 -4.39 1.85
CA GLU A 55 22.48 -3.09 2.20
C GLU A 55 24.01 -3.09 2.26
N ALA A 56 24.64 -4.26 2.15
CA ALA A 56 26.09 -4.32 2.15
C ALA A 56 26.66 -3.58 0.91
N PRO A 57 27.86 -3.00 1.00
CA PRO A 57 28.51 -2.38 -0.14
C PRO A 57 28.52 -3.31 -1.35
N MET A 58 28.33 -2.74 -2.54
CA MET A 58 28.18 -3.50 -3.80
C MET A 58 29.29 -4.54 -3.98
N TYR A 59 30.54 -4.21 -3.63
CA TYR A 59 31.66 -5.15 -3.73
C TYR A 59 31.53 -6.36 -2.78
N ILE A 60 31.01 -6.17 -1.56
CA ILE A 60 30.74 -7.28 -0.62
C ILE A 60 29.61 -8.15 -1.14
N ARG A 61 28.51 -7.52 -1.60
CA ARG A 61 27.37 -8.24 -2.19
C ARG A 61 27.80 -9.07 -3.38
N PHE A 62 28.60 -8.50 -4.29
CA PHE A 62 29.08 -9.23 -5.45
C PHE A 62 30.04 -10.36 -5.04
N ALA A 63 30.98 -10.11 -4.12
CA ALA A 63 31.91 -11.12 -3.63
C ALA A 63 31.21 -12.32 -2.98
N VAL A 64 30.17 -12.08 -2.17
CA VAL A 64 29.41 -13.16 -1.51
C VAL A 64 28.40 -13.79 -2.46
N MET A 65 27.51 -13.00 -3.06
CA MET A 65 26.36 -13.53 -3.81
C MET A 65 26.73 -14.07 -5.20
N VAL A 66 27.80 -13.56 -5.80
CA VAL A 66 28.33 -14.07 -7.06
C VAL A 66 29.56 -14.94 -6.80
N GLY A 67 30.55 -14.42 -6.08
CA GLY A 67 31.83 -15.13 -5.85
C GLY A 67 31.68 -16.41 -5.04
N LEU A 68 31.24 -16.32 -3.79
CA LEU A 68 31.08 -17.49 -2.91
C LEU A 68 30.06 -18.48 -3.48
N ASN A 69 28.93 -17.98 -4.00
CA ASN A 69 27.93 -18.84 -4.66
C ASN A 69 28.54 -19.62 -5.85
N SER A 70 29.30 -18.96 -6.73
CA SER A 70 29.99 -19.63 -7.84
C SER A 70 30.93 -20.73 -7.35
N VAL A 71 31.72 -20.46 -6.30
CA VAL A 71 32.63 -21.45 -5.71
C VAL A 71 31.85 -22.66 -5.17
N MET A 72 30.74 -22.43 -4.47
CA MET A 72 29.89 -23.53 -3.96
C MET A 72 29.31 -24.37 -5.10
N LEU A 73 28.77 -23.73 -6.15
CA LEU A 73 28.17 -24.43 -7.29
C LEU A 73 29.21 -25.24 -8.08
N ILE A 74 30.41 -24.70 -8.28
CA ILE A 74 31.53 -25.44 -8.87
C ILE A 74 31.90 -26.65 -8.00
N GLY A 75 31.97 -26.46 -6.68
CA GLY A 75 32.24 -27.54 -5.73
C GLY A 75 31.21 -28.68 -5.81
N ILE A 76 29.92 -28.34 -5.84
CA ILE A 76 28.82 -29.30 -6.00
C ILE A 76 28.92 -30.01 -7.35
N GLY A 77 29.18 -29.27 -8.44
CA GLY A 77 29.34 -29.85 -9.78
C GLY A 77 30.51 -30.83 -9.86
N VAL A 78 31.66 -30.48 -9.28
CA VAL A 78 32.84 -31.37 -9.21
C VAL A 78 32.56 -32.60 -8.34
N TYR A 79 31.87 -32.42 -7.21
CA TYR A 79 31.47 -33.54 -6.35
C TYR A 79 30.58 -34.53 -7.10
N LEU A 80 29.53 -34.04 -7.77
CA LEU A 80 28.63 -34.87 -8.58
C LEU A 80 29.36 -35.60 -9.71
N PHE A 81 30.39 -34.97 -10.30
CA PHE A 81 31.17 -35.59 -11.37
C PHE A 81 32.14 -36.67 -10.87
N LYS A 82 32.72 -36.48 -9.68
CA LYS A 82 33.74 -37.39 -9.12
C LYS A 82 33.16 -38.53 -8.29
N ALA A 83 32.01 -38.33 -7.67
CA ALA A 83 31.44 -39.30 -6.76
C ALA A 83 30.92 -40.53 -7.51
N ARG A 84 31.44 -41.71 -7.16
CA ARG A 84 31.11 -42.98 -7.84
C ARG A 84 29.88 -43.70 -7.26
N LYS A 85 29.42 -43.31 -6.07
CA LYS A 85 28.29 -43.94 -5.36
C LYS A 85 27.47 -42.86 -4.64
N ILE A 86 26.61 -42.18 -5.38
CA ILE A 86 25.59 -41.26 -4.83
C ILE A 86 24.21 -41.90 -5.05
N SER A 87 23.35 -41.90 -4.04
CA SER A 87 21.97 -42.38 -4.18
C SER A 87 21.18 -41.54 -5.20
N PRO A 88 20.14 -42.09 -5.86
CA PRO A 88 19.29 -41.30 -6.75
C PRO A 88 18.65 -40.08 -6.07
N LEU A 89 18.35 -40.21 -4.76
CA LEU A 89 17.78 -39.13 -3.97
C LEU A 89 18.77 -37.98 -3.76
N GLU A 90 20.01 -38.28 -3.37
CA GLU A 90 21.07 -37.28 -3.25
C GLU A 90 21.43 -36.65 -4.60
N GLN A 91 21.44 -37.43 -5.68
CA GLN A 91 21.66 -36.90 -7.03
C GLN A 91 20.59 -35.88 -7.41
N MET A 92 19.31 -36.18 -7.15
CA MET A 92 18.21 -35.24 -7.38
C MET A 92 18.34 -34.00 -6.48
N ALA A 93 18.67 -34.20 -5.21
CA ALA A 93 18.80 -33.12 -4.25
C ALA A 93 19.91 -32.13 -4.63
N PHE A 94 21.09 -32.63 -5.00
CA PHE A 94 22.18 -31.78 -5.52
C PHE A 94 21.82 -31.14 -6.86
N ALA A 95 21.08 -31.83 -7.74
CA ALA A 95 20.62 -31.26 -9.00
C ALA A 95 19.69 -30.05 -8.77
N LEU A 96 18.79 -30.12 -7.78
CA LEU A 96 17.91 -29.02 -7.39
C LEU A 96 18.69 -27.83 -6.81
N VAL A 97 19.62 -28.08 -5.88
CA VAL A 97 20.49 -27.02 -5.31
C VAL A 97 21.33 -26.37 -6.41
N LEU A 98 21.90 -27.17 -7.32
CA LEU A 98 22.72 -26.68 -8.42
C LEU A 98 21.89 -25.85 -9.41
N ALA A 99 20.69 -26.31 -9.78
CA ALA A 99 19.79 -25.60 -10.68
C ALA A 99 19.31 -24.28 -10.09
N GLY A 100 18.78 -24.29 -8.86
CA GLY A 100 18.31 -23.06 -8.20
C GLY A 100 19.43 -22.07 -7.94
N GLY A 101 20.60 -22.54 -7.49
CA GLY A 101 21.76 -21.69 -7.31
C GLY A 101 22.26 -21.07 -8.61
N LEU A 102 22.24 -21.81 -9.72
CA LEU A 102 22.57 -21.29 -11.06
C LEU A 102 21.54 -20.26 -11.54
N GLY A 103 20.24 -20.50 -11.38
CA GLY A 103 19.19 -19.53 -11.76
C GLY A 103 19.37 -18.18 -11.06
N ASN A 104 19.58 -18.23 -9.73
CA ASN A 104 19.85 -17.04 -8.92
C ASN A 104 21.23 -16.40 -9.19
N LEU A 105 22.22 -17.15 -9.66
CA LEU A 105 23.53 -16.62 -10.07
C LEU A 105 23.44 -15.91 -11.42
N LEU A 106 22.71 -16.49 -12.39
CA LEU A 106 22.51 -15.93 -13.72
C LEU A 106 21.83 -14.56 -13.63
N ASP A 107 20.76 -14.45 -12.85
CA ASP A 107 20.11 -13.17 -12.60
C ASP A 107 21.09 -12.12 -12.07
N ARG A 108 21.90 -12.46 -11.04
CA ARG A 108 22.86 -11.51 -10.48
C ARG A 108 23.93 -11.08 -11.48
N ILE A 109 24.40 -11.97 -12.34
CA ILE A 109 25.39 -11.65 -13.37
C ILE A 109 24.78 -10.73 -14.43
N PHE A 110 23.57 -11.04 -14.92
CA PHE A 110 22.96 -10.33 -16.05
C PHE A 110 22.11 -9.11 -15.66
N ARG A 111 21.74 -8.98 -14.37
CA ARG A 111 20.86 -7.91 -13.84
C ARG A 111 21.55 -7.09 -12.76
N GLN A 112 22.86 -6.89 -12.87
CA GLN A 112 23.63 -5.98 -12.00
C GLN A 112 23.51 -6.31 -10.50
N GLY A 113 23.50 -7.60 -10.15
CA GLY A 113 23.46 -8.09 -8.77
C GLY A 113 22.07 -8.21 -8.17
N ILE A 114 21.02 -8.25 -9.00
CA ILE A 114 19.61 -8.39 -8.60
C ILE A 114 19.06 -9.76 -8.98
N VAL A 115 18.17 -10.32 -8.17
CA VAL A 115 17.34 -11.50 -8.43
C VAL A 115 15.87 -11.10 -8.47
N ILE A 116 15.09 -11.67 -9.39
CA ILE A 116 13.64 -11.45 -9.42
C ILE A 116 12.95 -12.44 -8.48
N ASP A 117 12.25 -11.92 -7.49
CA ASP A 117 11.39 -12.67 -6.57
C ASP A 117 9.93 -12.31 -6.83
N PHE A 118 9.00 -13.27 -6.72
CA PHE A 118 7.61 -13.04 -7.11
C PHE A 118 6.53 -13.83 -6.37
N LEU A 119 6.91 -14.77 -5.49
CA LEU A 119 5.99 -15.64 -4.76
C LEU A 119 6.00 -15.30 -3.28
N ASN A 120 4.82 -15.21 -2.67
CA ASN A 120 4.67 -15.04 -1.23
C ASN A 120 3.56 -15.95 -0.68
N LEU A 121 3.89 -16.74 0.35
CA LEU A 121 2.97 -17.71 0.98
C LEU A 121 2.61 -17.28 2.40
N GLY A 122 1.36 -17.49 2.81
CA GLY A 122 0.88 -17.11 4.13
C GLY A 122 -0.26 -17.95 4.68
N ILE A 123 -0.32 -18.12 6.00
CA ILE A 123 -1.46 -18.70 6.72
C ILE A 123 -1.71 -17.84 7.97
N GLY A 124 -2.89 -17.21 8.03
CA GLY A 124 -3.22 -16.26 9.08
C GLY A 124 -2.28 -15.06 9.08
N SER A 125 -1.63 -14.77 10.21
CA SER A 125 -0.65 -13.69 10.36
C SER A 125 0.77 -14.08 9.94
N VAL A 126 1.06 -15.37 9.72
CA VAL A 126 2.41 -15.84 9.39
C VAL A 126 2.58 -15.89 7.88
N ARG A 127 3.65 -15.26 7.38
CA ARG A 127 4.02 -15.26 5.97
C ARG A 127 5.49 -15.56 5.75
N THR A 128 5.80 -16.13 4.61
CA THR A 128 7.17 -16.16 4.08
C THR A 128 7.56 -14.75 3.63
N GLY A 129 8.84 -14.49 3.38
CA GLY A 129 9.19 -13.36 2.49
C GLY A 129 8.86 -13.68 1.04
N ILE A 130 9.20 -12.77 0.14
CA ILE A 130 9.02 -12.98 -1.30
C ILE A 130 10.19 -13.84 -1.80
N PHE A 131 9.89 -14.89 -2.56
CA PHE A 131 10.87 -15.84 -3.08
C PHE A 131 10.55 -16.19 -4.54
N ASN A 132 11.41 -16.98 -5.17
CA ASN A 132 11.21 -17.46 -6.54
C ASN A 132 11.32 -19.00 -6.65
N LEU A 133 11.20 -19.52 -7.86
CA LEU A 133 11.29 -20.95 -8.11
C LEU A 133 12.68 -21.52 -7.79
N ALA A 134 13.76 -20.81 -8.10
CA ALA A 134 15.12 -21.18 -7.70
C ALA A 134 15.27 -21.36 -6.17
N ASP A 135 14.66 -20.50 -5.35
CA ASP A 135 14.69 -20.63 -3.89
C ASP A 135 13.95 -21.88 -3.40
N VAL A 136 12.82 -22.22 -4.05
CA VAL A 136 12.10 -23.47 -3.80
C VAL A 136 12.98 -24.67 -4.13
N MET A 137 13.67 -24.65 -5.28
CA MET A 137 14.58 -25.74 -5.67
C MET A 137 15.71 -25.91 -4.64
N ILE A 138 16.34 -24.83 -4.20
CA ILE A 138 17.40 -24.87 -3.17
C ILE A 138 16.84 -25.43 -1.86
N SER A 139 15.69 -24.94 -1.40
CA SER A 139 15.10 -25.34 -0.12
C SER A 139 14.71 -26.82 -0.12
N VAL A 140 14.01 -27.27 -1.16
CA VAL A 140 13.63 -28.69 -1.32
C VAL A 140 14.89 -29.57 -1.46
N GLY A 141 15.88 -29.13 -2.23
CA GLY A 141 17.15 -29.86 -2.38
C GLY A 141 17.90 -30.03 -1.05
N ILE A 142 17.99 -28.99 -0.23
CA ILE A 142 18.61 -29.07 1.11
C ILE A 142 17.82 -30.01 2.02
N LEU A 143 16.49 -29.93 2.03
CA LEU A 143 15.65 -30.84 2.81
C LEU A 143 15.82 -32.30 2.38
N MET A 144 15.90 -32.56 1.08
CA MET A 144 16.15 -33.90 0.54
C MET A 144 17.54 -34.43 0.91
N LEU A 145 18.58 -33.59 0.90
CA LEU A 145 19.92 -33.99 1.37
C LEU A 145 19.90 -34.34 2.86
N GLY A 146 19.27 -33.51 3.69
CA GLY A 146 19.11 -33.77 5.11
C GLY A 146 18.38 -35.09 5.38
N TRP A 147 17.30 -35.34 4.64
CA TRP A 147 16.52 -36.58 4.71
C TRP A 147 17.34 -37.80 4.30
N ALA A 148 18.04 -37.73 3.16
CA ALA A 148 18.89 -38.80 2.66
C ALA A 148 19.98 -39.18 3.67
N TRP A 149 20.58 -38.20 4.36
CA TRP A 149 21.60 -38.45 5.37
C TRP A 149 21.04 -38.99 6.68
N CYS A 150 19.85 -38.55 7.09
CA CYS A 150 19.16 -39.15 8.23
C CYS A 150 18.88 -40.63 7.98
N MET A 151 18.40 -41.00 6.78
CA MET A 151 18.17 -42.40 6.40
C MET A 151 19.47 -43.21 6.28
N GLY A 152 20.53 -42.63 5.71
CA GLY A 152 21.83 -43.28 5.62
C GLY A 152 22.47 -43.58 6.97
N ARG A 153 22.16 -42.79 8.01
CA ARG A 153 22.61 -43.04 9.39
C ARG A 153 21.83 -44.16 10.09
N THR A 154 20.58 -44.42 9.73
CA THR A 154 19.78 -45.54 10.28
C THR A 154 20.33 -46.89 9.82
N ASP A 155 20.71 -46.99 8.55
CA ASP A 155 21.35 -48.20 7.98
C ASP A 155 22.75 -48.43 8.55
N LEU A 156 23.49 -47.34 8.85
CA LEU A 156 24.79 -47.43 9.53
C LEU A 156 24.65 -47.82 11.00
N LYS A 157 23.63 -47.36 11.73
CA LYS A 157 23.38 -47.80 13.12
C LYS A 157 22.94 -49.26 13.23
N LEU A 158 22.23 -49.78 12.22
CA LEU A 158 21.88 -51.21 12.14
C LEU A 158 23.10 -52.09 11.76
N LYS A 159 24.09 -51.54 11.04
CA LYS A 159 25.36 -52.22 10.73
C LYS A 159 26.46 -52.01 11.76
N SER A 160 26.43 -50.92 12.54
CA SER A 160 27.49 -50.56 13.50
C SER A 160 27.29 -51.15 14.89
N SER A 161 26.34 -52.07 15.11
CA SER A 161 26.45 -53.02 16.22
C SER A 161 27.60 -54.02 15.99
N ALA A 162 28.24 -53.97 14.83
CA ALA A 162 29.56 -54.53 14.59
C ALA A 162 30.54 -53.41 14.17
N THR A 163 31.48 -53.13 15.08
CA THR A 163 32.77 -52.47 14.85
C THR A 163 32.80 -50.93 14.74
N GLU A 164 33.34 -50.30 15.79
CA GLU A 164 33.83 -48.91 15.82
C GLU A 164 35.11 -48.71 14.97
N LYS A 165 35.19 -47.60 14.21
CA LYS A 165 36.07 -46.44 14.51
C LYS A 165 36.14 -45.41 13.36
N ASN A 166 35.98 -44.15 13.77
CA ASN A 166 36.66 -42.91 13.38
C ASN A 166 36.82 -42.48 11.91
N GLY A 167 36.32 -41.25 11.65
CA GLY A 167 36.76 -40.39 10.55
C GLY A 167 35.75 -39.32 10.16
N GLU A 168 35.42 -38.36 11.04
CA GLU A 168 34.58 -37.23 10.63
C GLU A 168 35.38 -36.26 9.75
N SER A 169 35.00 -36.22 8.47
CA SER A 169 35.55 -35.31 7.44
C SER A 169 35.25 -33.84 7.77
N ILE A 170 36.17 -32.95 7.39
CA ILE A 170 36.02 -31.49 7.45
C ILE A 170 34.72 -31.02 6.77
N ALA A 171 34.23 -31.75 5.75
CA ALA A 171 32.95 -31.48 5.09
C ALA A 171 31.75 -31.61 6.06
N THR A 172 31.79 -32.54 7.00
CA THR A 172 30.73 -32.72 8.01
C THR A 172 30.68 -31.54 8.97
N LYS A 173 31.83 -30.92 9.30
CA LYS A 173 31.91 -29.72 10.17
C LYS A 173 31.43 -28.44 9.47
N VAL A 174 31.75 -28.28 8.18
CA VAL A 174 31.28 -27.12 7.39
C VAL A 174 29.77 -27.17 7.19
N ILE A 175 29.21 -28.36 6.97
CA ILE A 175 27.78 -28.53 6.68
C ILE A 175 26.94 -28.56 7.95
N SER A 176 27.45 -29.09 9.07
CA SER A 176 26.80 -28.91 10.38
C SER A 176 26.81 -27.45 10.84
N GLY A 177 27.84 -26.67 10.49
CA GLY A 177 27.82 -25.21 10.66
C GLY A 177 26.72 -24.50 9.85
N LEU A 178 26.46 -24.96 8.62
CA LEU A 178 25.34 -24.48 7.78
C LEU A 178 23.97 -24.86 8.37
N ILE A 179 23.81 -26.08 8.89
CA ILE A 179 22.56 -26.55 9.51
C ILE A 179 22.30 -25.84 10.85
N VAL A 180 23.33 -25.60 11.67
CA VAL A 180 23.22 -24.85 12.93
C VAL A 180 22.93 -23.37 12.66
N GLY A 181 23.56 -22.77 11.64
CA GLY A 181 23.28 -21.39 11.23
C GLY A 181 21.85 -21.19 10.71
N ILE A 182 21.27 -22.20 10.05
CA ILE A 182 19.88 -22.17 9.57
C ILE A 182 18.88 -22.52 10.69
N THR A 183 19.22 -23.38 11.65
CA THR A 183 18.34 -23.69 12.80
C THR A 183 18.37 -22.62 13.90
N THR A 184 19.45 -21.85 14.04
CA THR A 184 19.45 -20.64 14.91
C THR A 184 18.68 -19.46 14.31
N LEU A 185 18.41 -19.46 13.01
CA LEU A 185 17.53 -18.47 12.35
C LEU A 185 16.04 -18.72 12.57
N TYR A 186 15.64 -19.87 13.11
CA TYR A 186 14.24 -20.16 13.46
C TYR A 186 13.85 -19.78 14.89
N PHE A 187 14.80 -19.32 15.71
CA PHE A 187 14.56 -18.79 17.04
C PHE A 187 15.03 -17.34 17.12
N ALA A 188 14.53 -16.50 16.22
CA ALA A 188 14.39 -15.07 16.52
C ALA A 188 13.05 -14.90 17.24
N ASP A 189 13.06 -14.15 18.33
CA ASP A 189 11.96 -13.96 19.27
C ASP A 189 10.59 -13.76 18.56
N PRO A 190 9.50 -14.37 19.04
CA PRO A 190 8.15 -14.16 18.49
C PRO A 190 7.57 -12.77 18.80
N CYS A 191 8.38 -11.79 19.19
CA CYS A 191 7.92 -10.55 19.81
C CYS A 191 8.21 -9.34 18.90
N ASN A 192 7.48 -9.27 17.78
CA ASN A 192 7.09 -8.09 16.98
C ASN A 192 6.85 -8.56 15.56
N ALA A 193 5.59 -8.59 15.11
CA ALA A 193 5.31 -8.89 13.71
C ALA A 193 5.97 -7.81 12.82
N ALA A 194 6.61 -8.24 11.74
CA ALA A 194 7.27 -7.32 10.81
C ALA A 194 6.25 -6.71 9.84
N GLU A 195 6.14 -5.40 9.83
CA GLU A 195 5.43 -4.60 8.84
C GLU A 195 6.26 -4.49 7.56
N THR A 196 5.59 -4.39 6.41
CA THR A 196 6.27 -4.27 5.11
C THR A 196 6.02 -2.90 4.51
N ILE A 197 7.07 -2.27 3.99
CA ILE A 197 6.98 -1.06 3.15
C ILE A 197 7.63 -1.31 1.78
N ILE A 198 7.05 -0.69 0.76
CA ILE A 198 7.56 -0.69 -0.62
C ILE A 198 7.80 0.76 -1.00
N TYR A 199 9.03 1.10 -1.43
CA TYR A 199 9.38 2.46 -1.81
C TYR A 199 10.30 2.51 -3.03
N LYS A 200 10.23 3.60 -3.80
CA LYS A 200 11.12 3.87 -4.94
C LYS A 200 12.41 4.52 -4.47
N THR A 201 13.55 4.15 -5.06
CA THR A 201 14.81 4.85 -4.80
C THR A 201 15.01 5.97 -5.83
N SER A 202 15.60 7.09 -5.43
CA SER A 202 15.90 8.20 -6.35
C SER A 202 16.94 7.87 -7.43
N ARG A 203 17.56 6.68 -7.37
CA ARG A 203 18.69 6.28 -8.23
C ARG A 203 18.34 5.19 -9.24
N THR A 204 17.23 4.47 -9.06
CA THR A 204 16.78 3.42 -9.98
C THR A 204 15.25 3.43 -10.08
N SER A 205 14.71 3.01 -11.22
CA SER A 205 13.27 2.75 -11.37
C SER A 205 12.77 1.53 -10.56
N GLY A 206 13.66 0.86 -9.82
CA GLY A 206 13.36 -0.33 -9.02
C GLY A 206 12.68 0.03 -7.70
N GLN A 207 11.74 -0.81 -7.29
CA GLN A 207 11.07 -0.74 -6.00
C GLN A 207 11.86 -1.56 -4.98
N VAL A 208 12.00 -1.03 -3.76
CA VAL A 208 12.67 -1.69 -2.65
C VAL A 208 11.64 -2.05 -1.59
N VAL A 209 11.67 -3.31 -1.16
CA VAL A 209 10.82 -3.83 -0.08
C VAL A 209 11.63 -3.88 1.21
N LEU A 210 11.13 -3.28 2.29
CA LEU A 210 11.72 -3.37 3.63
C LEU A 210 10.72 -3.97 4.61
N ASN A 211 11.21 -4.83 5.49
CA ASN A 211 10.46 -5.43 6.59
C ASN A 211 11.00 -4.91 7.93
N GLY A 212 10.11 -4.60 8.87
CA GLY A 212 10.48 -3.88 10.08
C GLY A 212 9.26 -3.29 10.79
N GLN A 213 9.42 -2.11 11.39
CA GLN A 213 8.35 -1.42 12.12
C GLN A 213 8.25 0.04 11.69
N ILE A 214 7.07 0.50 11.32
CA ILE A 214 6.73 1.90 11.09
C ILE A 214 6.62 2.57 12.46
N ILE A 215 7.53 3.48 12.74
CA ILE A 215 7.53 4.30 13.96
C ILE A 215 6.60 5.50 13.77
N GLU A 216 6.69 6.15 12.61
CA GLU A 216 5.96 7.36 12.28
C GLU A 216 5.69 7.40 10.78
N TYR A 217 4.54 7.92 10.38
CA TYR A 217 4.21 8.15 8.98
C TYR A 217 3.28 9.34 8.81
N ASN A 218 3.83 10.43 8.27
CA ASN A 218 3.11 11.65 7.93
C ASN A 218 3.30 11.99 6.44
N ARG A 219 2.79 13.14 6.00
CA ARG A 219 2.84 13.57 4.59
C ARG A 219 4.24 13.88 4.08
N ARG A 220 5.21 14.09 4.97
CA ARG A 220 6.60 14.42 4.60
C ARG A 220 7.50 13.19 4.60
N GLU A 221 7.42 12.39 5.65
CA GLU A 221 8.31 11.26 5.86
C GLU A 221 7.65 10.05 6.52
N LEU A 222 8.21 8.89 6.23
CA LEU A 222 7.98 7.63 6.93
C LEU A 222 9.26 7.27 7.68
N ILE A 223 9.15 7.09 9.00
CA ILE A 223 10.23 6.63 9.87
C ILE A 223 10.05 5.13 10.11
N PHE A 224 11.02 4.34 9.66
CA PHE A 224 10.96 2.88 9.65
C PHE A 224 12.17 2.27 10.37
N ARG A 225 11.95 1.29 11.25
CA ARG A 225 13.01 0.56 11.94
C ARG A 225 13.14 -0.85 11.36
N VAL A 226 14.29 -1.15 10.78
CA VAL A 226 14.66 -2.51 10.35
C VAL A 226 15.28 -3.22 11.54
N GLN A 227 14.89 -4.47 11.84
CA GLN A 227 15.40 -5.20 13.00
C GLN A 227 16.85 -5.71 12.81
N PHE A 228 17.25 -6.06 11.59
CA PHE A 228 18.57 -6.64 11.30
C PHE A 228 19.16 -6.12 9.97
N PRO A 229 20.21 -5.26 10.03
CA PRO A 229 20.75 -4.61 11.22
C PRO A 229 19.75 -3.62 11.84
N ASP A 230 19.76 -3.47 13.17
CA ASP A 230 18.90 -2.51 13.88
C ASP A 230 19.20 -1.08 13.41
N THR A 231 18.36 -0.56 12.51
CA THR A 231 18.58 0.71 11.84
C THR A 231 17.27 1.46 11.68
N VAL A 232 17.27 2.75 12.03
CA VAL A 232 16.14 3.65 11.79
C VAL A 232 16.38 4.40 10.50
N ARG A 233 15.41 4.30 9.59
CA ARG A 233 15.41 4.91 8.25
C ARG A 233 14.35 5.99 8.20
N ARG A 234 14.70 7.12 7.58
CA ARG A 234 13.77 8.19 7.25
C ARG A 234 13.61 8.22 5.74
N LEU A 235 12.42 7.94 5.25
CA LEU A 235 12.09 7.87 3.85
C LEU A 235 11.13 9.03 3.54
N SER A 236 11.33 9.72 2.41
CA SER A 236 10.34 10.69 1.93
C SER A 236 9.03 9.96 1.62
N ALA A 237 7.91 10.53 2.07
CA ALA A 237 6.58 9.97 1.85
C ALA A 237 6.26 9.83 0.34
N ASP A 238 6.74 10.76 -0.50
CA ASP A 238 6.57 10.74 -1.96
C ASP A 238 7.19 9.52 -2.64
N ASN A 239 8.16 8.87 -1.97
CA ASN A 239 8.80 7.67 -2.49
C ASN A 239 8.08 6.40 -2.04
N ILE A 240 7.16 6.46 -1.08
CA ILE A 240 6.43 5.30 -0.58
C ILE A 240 5.37 4.89 -1.61
N VAL A 241 5.45 3.66 -2.09
CA VAL A 241 4.52 3.08 -3.07
C VAL A 241 3.39 2.33 -2.36
N ALA A 242 3.73 1.54 -1.35
CA ALA A 242 2.77 0.77 -0.57
C ALA A 242 3.33 0.47 0.82
N TYR A 243 2.44 0.19 1.76
CA TYR A 243 2.78 -0.29 3.10
C TYR A 243 1.69 -1.25 3.59
N ALA A 244 2.10 -2.23 4.39
CA ALA A 244 1.24 -3.24 4.97
C ALA A 244 1.49 -3.27 6.48
N PRO A 245 0.79 -2.42 7.25
CA PRO A 245 0.97 -2.40 8.69
C PRO A 245 0.22 -3.55 9.35
N GLU A 246 0.70 -3.97 10.51
CA GLU A 246 -0.03 -4.92 11.34
C GLU A 246 -1.20 -4.18 11.98
N ARG A 247 -2.43 -4.55 11.60
CA ARG A 247 -3.66 -4.01 12.17
C ARG A 247 -4.26 -5.02 13.13
N ASN A 248 -4.71 -4.55 14.30
CA ASN A 248 -5.50 -5.39 15.21
C ASN A 248 -6.83 -5.81 14.57
N GLN A 249 -7.46 -6.85 15.12
CA GLN A 249 -8.69 -7.42 14.56
C GLN A 249 -9.83 -6.38 14.49
N ALA A 250 -9.95 -5.52 15.50
CA ALA A 250 -10.96 -4.46 15.52
C ALA A 250 -10.77 -3.45 14.39
N HIS A 251 -9.52 -3.06 14.09
CA HIS A 251 -9.19 -2.15 13.00
C HIS A 251 -9.48 -2.81 11.64
N GLN A 252 -9.11 -4.08 11.45
CA GLN A 252 -9.46 -4.81 10.22
C GLN A 252 -10.97 -4.90 10.00
N GLN A 253 -11.73 -5.20 11.06
CA GLN A 253 -13.20 -5.21 11.03
C GLN A 253 -13.78 -3.83 10.73
N ALA A 254 -13.23 -2.77 11.32
CA ALA A 254 -13.69 -1.40 11.09
C ALA A 254 -13.51 -0.96 9.63
N VAL A 255 -12.33 -1.23 9.04
CA VAL A 255 -12.05 -0.94 7.64
C VAL A 255 -12.95 -1.75 6.71
N GLN A 256 -13.26 -3.00 7.05
CA GLN A 256 -14.18 -3.81 6.26
C GLN A 256 -15.61 -3.29 6.36
N ALA A 257 -16.11 -3.01 7.56
CA ALA A 257 -17.44 -2.42 7.77
C ALA A 257 -17.61 -1.08 7.04
N LEU A 258 -16.57 -0.23 7.04
CA LEU A 258 -16.58 1.02 6.28
C LEU A 258 -16.72 0.76 4.76
N LYS A 259 -16.02 -0.23 4.21
CA LYS A 259 -16.14 -0.61 2.79
C LYS A 259 -17.52 -1.19 2.45
N ASP A 260 -18.11 -1.91 3.39
CA ASP A 260 -19.44 -2.49 3.28
C ASP A 260 -20.54 -1.45 3.58
N LEU A 261 -20.17 -0.18 3.79
CA LEU A 261 -21.07 0.94 4.11
C LEU A 261 -21.92 0.71 5.36
N GLN A 262 -21.38 -0.02 6.33
CA GLN A 262 -21.96 -0.28 7.66
C GLN A 262 -21.39 0.72 8.67
N TYR A 263 -21.91 1.93 8.67
CA TYR A 263 -21.28 3.07 9.33
C TYR A 263 -21.31 2.98 10.87
N ASN A 264 -22.43 2.54 11.45
CA ASN A 264 -22.55 2.40 12.90
C ASN A 264 -21.64 1.29 13.43
N GLU A 265 -21.55 0.17 12.69
CA GLU A 265 -20.60 -0.89 13.01
C GLU A 265 -19.16 -0.39 12.87
N ALA A 266 -18.82 0.28 11.77
CA ALA A 266 -17.48 0.82 11.54
C ALA A 266 -17.02 1.75 12.68
N LEU A 267 -17.87 2.69 13.12
CA LEU A 267 -17.54 3.58 14.24
C LEU A 267 -17.30 2.82 15.54
N SER A 268 -18.15 1.84 15.86
CA SER A 268 -17.99 1.00 17.05
C SER A 268 -16.66 0.23 17.02
N LYS A 269 -16.31 -0.35 15.87
CA LYS A 269 -15.07 -1.10 15.67
C LYS A 269 -13.84 -0.21 15.68
N PHE A 270 -13.90 0.99 15.09
CA PHE A 270 -12.81 1.97 15.17
C PHE A 270 -12.57 2.44 16.61
N ALA A 271 -13.63 2.70 17.38
CA ALA A 271 -13.49 3.06 18.80
C ALA A 271 -12.82 1.93 19.62
N SER A 272 -13.20 0.67 19.35
CA SER A 272 -12.54 -0.50 19.94
C SER A 272 -11.08 -0.65 19.51
N ALA A 273 -10.78 -0.37 18.24
CA ALA A 273 -9.41 -0.40 17.72
C ALA A 273 -8.53 0.69 18.36
N GLN A 274 -9.08 1.89 18.56
CA GLN A 274 -8.37 3.04 19.10
C GLN A 274 -7.91 2.82 20.54
N SER A 275 -8.70 2.14 21.37
CA SER A 275 -8.35 1.84 22.77
C SER A 275 -7.25 0.79 22.92
N GLN A 276 -7.03 -0.03 21.87
CA GLN A 276 -6.03 -1.10 21.85
C GLN A 276 -4.72 -0.69 21.15
N GLU A 277 -4.76 0.37 20.34
CA GLU A 277 -3.61 0.80 19.54
C GLU A 277 -2.71 1.75 20.32
N THR A 278 -1.40 1.53 20.27
CA THR A 278 -0.40 2.36 20.98
C THR A 278 0.49 3.16 20.03
N ARG A 279 0.58 2.79 18.75
CA ARG A 279 1.37 3.48 17.74
C ARG A 279 0.68 4.80 17.34
N PRO A 280 1.31 5.97 17.54
CA PRO A 280 0.67 7.26 17.28
C PRO A 280 0.19 7.43 15.84
N TRP A 281 0.99 6.99 14.87
CA TRP A 281 0.65 7.12 13.45
C TRP A 281 -0.56 6.27 13.06
N LEU A 282 -0.72 5.08 13.66
CA LEU A 282 -1.84 4.20 13.40
C LEU A 282 -3.09 4.62 14.17
N GLN A 283 -2.95 5.23 15.36
CA GLN A 283 -4.05 5.94 16.01
C GLN A 283 -4.62 7.05 15.13
N ARG A 284 -3.76 7.81 14.43
CA ARG A 284 -4.19 8.83 13.45
C ARG A 284 -4.91 8.21 12.25
N GLU A 285 -4.48 7.05 11.76
CA GLU A 285 -5.17 6.32 10.68
C GLU A 285 -6.56 5.83 11.12
N ILE A 286 -6.67 5.30 12.35
CA ILE A 286 -7.96 4.91 12.95
C ILE A 286 -8.89 6.12 13.08
N GLN A 287 -8.37 7.24 13.56
CA GLN A 287 -9.12 8.49 13.70
C GLN A 287 -9.57 9.05 12.34
N ALA A 288 -8.72 8.96 11.31
CA ALA A 288 -9.10 9.31 9.94
C ALA A 288 -10.27 8.45 9.45
N GLY A 289 -10.25 7.14 9.72
CA GLY A 289 -11.39 6.26 9.43
C GLY A 289 -12.68 6.68 10.14
N GLN A 290 -12.60 7.10 11.41
CA GLN A 290 -13.78 7.64 12.12
C GLN A 290 -14.31 8.93 11.48
N ILE A 291 -13.42 9.85 11.09
CA ILE A 291 -13.80 11.11 10.43
C ILE A 291 -14.49 10.81 9.09
N GLU A 292 -13.95 9.87 8.31
CA GLU A 292 -14.55 9.44 7.04
C GLU A 292 -15.97 8.90 7.26
N VAL A 293 -16.19 8.06 8.27
CA VAL A 293 -17.55 7.58 8.59
C VAL A 293 -18.47 8.74 8.96
N LEU A 294 -18.04 9.66 9.82
CA LEU A 294 -18.87 10.77 10.29
C LEU A 294 -19.24 11.74 9.15
N ILE A 295 -18.31 12.01 8.22
CA ILE A 295 -18.59 12.80 7.01
C ILE A 295 -19.67 12.10 6.17
N ASN A 296 -19.56 10.77 5.99
CA ASN A 296 -20.54 10.01 5.22
C ASN A 296 -21.92 9.93 5.91
N GLN A 297 -21.96 9.99 7.24
CA GLN A 297 -23.20 10.12 8.02
C GLN A 297 -23.72 11.58 8.10
N GLN A 298 -23.01 12.55 7.52
CA GLN A 298 -23.29 13.99 7.65
C GLN A 298 -23.35 14.47 9.12
N ASN A 299 -22.60 13.80 10.01
CA ASN A 299 -22.41 14.22 11.40
C ASN A 299 -21.23 15.19 11.48
N TRP A 300 -21.45 16.41 11.01
CA TRP A 300 -20.39 17.39 10.76
C TRP A 300 -19.70 17.89 12.02
N LEU A 301 -20.45 18.13 13.10
CA LEU A 301 -19.88 18.62 14.36
C LEU A 301 -18.85 17.65 14.94
N GLU A 302 -19.20 16.36 15.02
CA GLU A 302 -18.30 15.34 15.53
C GLU A 302 -17.12 15.09 14.57
N ALA A 303 -17.38 15.13 13.24
CA ALA A 303 -16.33 15.03 12.24
C ALA A 303 -15.29 16.14 12.40
N VAL A 304 -15.72 17.38 12.61
CA VAL A 304 -14.85 18.54 12.84
C VAL A 304 -14.08 18.41 14.15
N GLU A 305 -14.72 18.02 15.25
CA GLU A 305 -14.02 17.85 16.53
C GLU A 305 -12.89 16.82 16.42
N LYS A 306 -13.17 15.67 15.78
CA LYS A 306 -12.16 14.64 15.52
C LYS A 306 -11.10 15.14 14.54
N TYR A 307 -11.46 15.85 13.49
CA TYR A 307 -10.49 16.38 12.52
C TYR A 307 -9.55 17.41 13.15
N LEU A 308 -10.06 18.31 13.98
CA LEU A 308 -9.23 19.27 14.71
C LEU A 308 -8.28 18.58 15.69
N THR A 309 -8.74 17.51 16.37
CA THR A 309 -7.88 16.68 17.21
C THR A 309 -6.76 16.03 16.39
N LEU A 310 -7.08 15.50 15.22
CA LEU A 310 -6.12 14.89 14.31
C LEU A 310 -5.04 15.89 13.86
N ILE A 311 -5.46 17.08 13.39
CA ILE A 311 -4.53 18.14 12.94
C ILE A 311 -3.70 18.71 14.08
N ASN A 312 -4.26 18.83 15.28
CA ASN A 312 -3.48 19.27 16.46
C ASN A 312 -2.42 18.22 16.85
N SER A 313 -2.68 16.93 16.63
CA SER A 313 -1.73 15.84 16.90
C SER A 313 -0.62 15.74 15.84
N ASP A 314 -0.93 16.04 14.58
CA ASP A 314 0.00 16.05 13.46
C ASP A 314 -0.48 17.05 12.39
N PRO A 315 0.07 18.28 12.37
CA PRO A 315 -0.26 19.26 11.34
C PRO A 315 0.12 18.81 9.92
N LEU A 316 1.03 17.84 9.79
CA LEU A 316 1.47 17.24 8.52
C LEU A 316 0.81 15.88 8.26
N THR A 317 -0.34 15.62 8.88
CA THR A 317 -1.09 14.37 8.66
C THR A 317 -1.31 14.10 7.17
N ARG A 318 -1.29 12.81 6.80
CA ARG A 318 -1.61 12.36 5.43
C ARG A 318 -3.09 12.49 5.09
N HIS A 319 -3.93 12.75 6.10
CA HIS A 319 -5.38 12.71 6.02
C HIS A 319 -6.01 14.10 5.92
N GLN A 320 -5.30 15.08 5.36
CA GLN A 320 -5.79 16.45 5.21
C GLN A 320 -6.96 16.56 4.20
N GLU A 321 -7.14 15.57 3.34
CA GLU A 321 -8.26 15.44 2.41
C GLU A 321 -9.61 15.28 3.13
N LEU A 322 -9.59 14.81 4.39
CA LEU A 322 -10.77 14.65 5.23
C LEU A 322 -11.20 15.96 5.92
N ILE A 323 -10.76 17.12 5.42
CA ILE A 323 -11.24 18.41 5.94
C ILE A 323 -12.76 18.49 5.78
N PRO A 324 -13.55 18.72 6.86
CA PRO A 324 -15.02 18.71 6.78
C PRO A 324 -15.58 19.97 6.11
N LEU A 325 -15.31 20.15 4.82
CA LEU A 325 -15.83 21.24 3.99
C LEU A 325 -17.15 20.82 3.35
N HIS A 326 -18.07 21.78 3.24
CA HIS A 326 -19.30 21.58 2.49
C HIS A 326 -19.03 21.81 1.00
N TRP A 327 -19.66 21.00 0.17
CA TRP A 327 -19.55 21.09 -1.30
C TRP A 327 -20.91 21.10 -1.99
N SER A 328 -21.98 20.79 -1.25
CA SER A 328 -23.37 20.81 -1.72
C SER A 328 -24.21 21.74 -0.83
N ASP A 329 -25.45 22.00 -1.25
CA ASP A 329 -26.40 22.81 -0.48
C ASP A 329 -26.91 22.02 0.74
N GLU A 330 -26.22 22.22 1.86
CA GLU A 330 -26.48 21.51 3.10
C GLU A 330 -27.19 22.41 4.12
N LYS A 331 -28.30 21.90 4.66
CA LYS A 331 -29.07 22.62 5.68
C LYS A 331 -28.43 22.46 7.04
N LEU A 332 -27.71 23.51 7.47
CA LEU A 332 -27.14 23.56 8.81
C LEU A 332 -28.20 23.56 9.90
N THR A 333 -27.98 22.72 10.91
CA THR A 333 -28.62 22.79 12.23
C THR A 333 -28.23 24.09 12.96
N ASN A 334 -28.97 24.42 14.03
CA ASN A 334 -28.63 25.59 14.84
C ASN A 334 -27.26 25.45 15.53
N GLU A 335 -26.90 24.24 15.96
CA GLU A 335 -25.62 23.98 16.63
C GLU A 335 -24.45 24.15 15.65
N GLU A 336 -24.56 23.63 14.43
CA GLU A 336 -23.56 23.81 13.36
C GLU A 336 -23.39 25.28 12.99
N LYS A 337 -24.48 26.05 12.91
CA LYS A 337 -24.42 27.50 12.66
C LYS A 337 -23.66 28.21 13.77
N ILE A 338 -23.97 27.92 15.04
CA ILE A 338 -23.29 28.53 16.19
C ILE A 338 -21.80 28.19 16.15
N TRP A 339 -21.47 26.93 15.88
CA TRP A 339 -20.08 26.50 15.75
C TRP A 339 -19.35 27.24 14.62
N ALA A 340 -19.95 27.29 13.42
CA ALA A 340 -19.36 27.94 12.26
C ALA A 340 -19.15 29.46 12.48
N LEU A 341 -20.12 30.14 13.09
CA LEU A 341 -20.00 31.55 13.45
C LEU A 341 -18.87 31.81 14.47
N GLY A 342 -18.71 30.91 15.44
CA GLY A 342 -17.57 30.93 16.36
C GLY A 342 -16.25 30.73 15.64
N ALA A 343 -16.19 29.79 14.69
CA ALA A 343 -15.00 29.46 13.92
C ALA A 343 -14.51 30.65 13.05
N LEU A 344 -15.41 31.53 12.60
CA LEU A 344 -15.03 32.78 11.91
C LEU A 344 -14.16 33.72 12.76
N GLN A 345 -14.21 33.60 14.09
CA GLN A 345 -13.40 34.39 15.03
C GLN A 345 -12.11 33.67 15.46
N SER A 346 -11.88 32.44 14.99
CA SER A 346 -10.70 31.66 15.33
C SER A 346 -9.42 32.29 14.78
N ASN A 347 -8.31 32.13 15.49
CA ASN A 347 -6.98 32.45 15.00
C ASN A 347 -6.41 31.37 14.07
N LYS A 348 -6.99 30.15 14.07
CA LYS A 348 -6.54 29.05 13.23
C LYS A 348 -7.19 29.11 11.85
N ALA A 349 -6.35 29.05 10.82
CA ALA A 349 -6.81 29.13 9.43
C ALA A 349 -7.76 27.98 9.04
N ILE A 350 -7.51 26.78 9.55
CA ILE A 350 -8.33 25.58 9.24
C ILE A 350 -9.75 25.72 9.78
N GLU A 351 -9.91 26.22 11.02
CA GLU A 351 -11.21 26.44 11.64
C GLU A 351 -11.99 27.52 10.88
N ARG A 352 -11.33 28.63 10.52
CA ARG A 352 -11.94 29.66 9.67
C ARG A 352 -12.36 29.12 8.30
N LEU A 353 -11.56 28.26 7.67
CA LEU A 353 -11.89 27.66 6.37
C LEU A 353 -13.15 26.79 6.46
N ILE A 354 -13.25 25.94 7.48
CA ILE A 354 -14.42 25.08 7.72
C ILE A 354 -15.65 25.96 7.99
N GLY A 355 -15.56 26.90 8.94
CA GLY A 355 -16.70 27.76 9.28
C GLY A 355 -17.18 28.64 8.13
N THR A 356 -16.25 29.17 7.31
CA THR A 356 -16.63 29.92 6.10
C THR A 356 -17.27 29.02 5.05
N SER A 357 -16.74 27.82 4.82
CA SER A 357 -17.30 26.84 3.88
C SER A 357 -18.75 26.48 4.21
N TRP A 358 -19.09 26.32 5.50
CA TRP A 358 -20.45 25.99 5.93
C TRP A 358 -21.42 27.16 5.70
N LEU A 359 -20.93 28.39 5.85
CA LEU A 359 -21.77 29.60 5.79
C LEU A 359 -21.79 30.28 4.41
N VAL A 360 -20.97 29.86 3.45
CA VAL A 360 -20.75 30.61 2.20
C VAL A 360 -22.00 30.77 1.33
N GLU A 361 -22.85 29.75 1.29
CA GLU A 361 -24.12 29.76 0.55
C GLU A 361 -25.28 30.35 1.38
N SER A 362 -25.06 30.68 2.65
CA SER A 362 -26.08 31.28 3.52
C SER A 362 -26.55 32.62 2.98
N THR A 363 -27.86 32.84 2.97
CA THR A 363 -28.47 34.13 2.65
C THR A 363 -28.14 35.21 3.69
N GLU A 364 -27.99 34.81 4.96
CA GLU A 364 -27.74 35.73 6.07
C GLU A 364 -26.23 36.01 6.25
N TYR A 365 -25.40 34.96 6.16
CA TYR A 365 -23.98 35.03 6.52
C TYR A 365 -23.02 34.95 5.32
N GLY A 366 -23.51 34.66 4.11
CA GLY A 366 -22.67 34.38 2.94
C GLY A 366 -21.73 35.52 2.57
N THR A 367 -22.19 36.77 2.61
CA THR A 367 -21.34 37.95 2.31
C THR A 367 -20.19 38.09 3.31
N ARG A 368 -20.44 37.81 4.60
CA ARG A 368 -19.40 37.84 5.63
C ARG A 368 -18.41 36.70 5.45
N ALA A 369 -18.91 35.50 5.13
CA ALA A 369 -18.07 34.34 4.83
C ALA A 369 -17.17 34.59 3.61
N GLU A 370 -17.72 35.19 2.55
CA GLU A 370 -16.98 35.56 1.34
C GLU A 370 -15.85 36.57 1.62
N SER A 371 -16.13 37.63 2.39
CA SER A 371 -15.10 38.60 2.79
C SER A 371 -13.93 37.91 3.51
N MET A 372 -14.24 37.01 4.44
CA MET A 372 -13.24 36.23 5.18
C MET A 372 -12.45 35.30 4.26
N LEU A 373 -13.10 34.62 3.31
CA LEU A 373 -12.43 33.80 2.31
C LEU A 373 -11.46 34.65 1.46
N ARG A 374 -11.87 35.85 1.04
CA ARG A 374 -11.00 36.75 0.28
C ARG A 374 -9.76 37.19 1.07
N GLU A 375 -9.88 37.44 2.38
CA GLU A 375 -8.74 37.71 3.27
C GLU A 375 -7.79 36.49 3.38
N MET A 376 -8.37 35.29 3.48
CA MET A 376 -7.64 34.02 3.61
C MET A 376 -6.83 33.64 2.35
N MET A 377 -7.07 34.27 1.20
CA MET A 377 -6.25 34.09 0.00
C MET A 377 -4.77 34.48 0.20
N THR A 378 -4.45 35.23 1.25
CA THR A 378 -3.08 35.60 1.62
C THR A 378 -2.36 34.59 2.52
N ASN A 379 -3.03 33.48 2.90
CA ASN A 379 -2.47 32.47 3.80
C ASN A 379 -1.17 31.88 3.25
N PRO A 380 -0.12 31.63 4.07
CA PRO A 380 1.13 31.04 3.61
C PRO A 380 0.99 29.59 3.08
N ASP A 381 0.01 28.82 3.58
CA ASP A 381 -0.23 27.45 3.15
C ASP A 381 -0.92 27.41 1.77
N PRO A 382 -0.28 26.83 0.73
CA PRO A 382 -0.88 26.68 -0.58
C PRO A 382 -2.19 25.91 -0.57
N LEU A 383 -2.33 24.85 0.23
CA LEU A 383 -3.55 24.04 0.25
C LEU A 383 -4.74 24.89 0.73
N ILE A 384 -4.55 25.64 1.80
CA ILE A 384 -5.59 26.55 2.32
C ILE A 384 -5.98 27.58 1.27
N ARG A 385 -5.02 28.20 0.57
CA ARG A 385 -5.34 29.17 -0.49
C ARG A 385 -6.18 28.57 -1.61
N HIS A 386 -5.81 27.37 -2.09
CA HIS A 386 -6.55 26.72 -3.17
C HIS A 386 -7.96 26.32 -2.70
N LEU A 387 -8.11 25.72 -1.52
CA LEU A 387 -9.42 25.36 -0.98
C LEU A 387 -10.29 26.60 -0.73
N THR A 388 -9.72 27.66 -0.13
CA THR A 388 -10.39 28.95 0.03
C THR A 388 -10.92 29.49 -1.30
N LYS A 389 -10.12 29.43 -2.35
CA LYS A 389 -10.53 29.87 -3.69
C LYS A 389 -11.70 29.06 -4.23
N THR A 390 -11.68 27.74 -4.06
CA THR A 390 -12.78 26.87 -4.50
C THR A 390 -14.07 27.10 -3.72
N GLN A 391 -13.99 27.54 -2.46
CA GLN A 391 -15.16 27.97 -1.68
C GLN A 391 -15.71 29.33 -2.16
N ILE A 392 -14.86 30.22 -2.68
CA ILE A 392 -15.33 31.46 -3.34
C ILE A 392 -16.12 31.11 -4.61
N TRP A 393 -15.74 30.09 -5.39
CA TRP A 393 -16.50 29.67 -6.57
C TRP A 393 -17.94 29.28 -6.24
N ARG A 394 -18.17 28.61 -5.10
CA ARG A 394 -19.52 28.32 -4.59
C ARG A 394 -20.36 29.57 -4.37
N ARG A 395 -19.71 30.66 -3.96
CA ARG A 395 -20.35 31.97 -3.80
C ARG A 395 -20.59 32.72 -5.11
N GLU A 396 -19.73 32.50 -6.11
CA GLU A 396 -19.82 33.11 -7.45
C GLU A 396 -20.89 32.43 -8.33
N LEU A 397 -21.05 31.09 -8.25
CA LEU A 397 -22.36 30.45 -8.44
C LEU A 397 -23.33 31.13 -7.45
N VAL A 398 -24.64 31.06 -7.43
CA VAL A 398 -25.45 31.97 -6.56
C VAL A 398 -25.34 33.46 -6.95
N THR A 399 -24.28 34.22 -6.61
CA THR A 399 -24.30 35.70 -6.73
C THR A 399 -24.03 36.25 -8.12
N ASP A 400 -23.21 35.58 -8.91
CA ASP A 400 -22.67 36.18 -10.14
C ASP A 400 -23.24 35.52 -11.41
N THR A 401 -23.01 36.17 -12.54
CA THR A 401 -23.25 35.59 -13.86
C THR A 401 -21.95 34.92 -14.32
N ILE A 402 -21.95 33.59 -14.34
CA ILE A 402 -20.79 32.77 -14.70
C ILE A 402 -20.70 32.62 -16.22
N THR A 403 -19.48 32.71 -16.76
CA THR A 403 -19.19 32.51 -18.19
C THR A 403 -18.32 31.27 -18.42
N ASP A 404 -18.30 30.76 -19.66
CA ASP A 404 -17.42 29.68 -20.09
C ASP A 404 -15.96 29.96 -19.74
N GLY A 405 -15.50 31.20 -19.96
CA GLY A 405 -14.13 31.61 -19.67
C GLY A 405 -13.78 31.59 -18.18
N ASP A 406 -14.77 31.79 -17.30
CA ASP A 406 -14.59 31.63 -15.85
C ASP A 406 -14.40 30.16 -15.47
N LEU A 407 -15.20 29.26 -16.05
CA LEU A 407 -15.14 27.83 -15.79
C LEU A 407 -13.86 27.20 -16.34
N GLU A 408 -13.42 27.58 -17.55
CA GLU A 408 -12.12 27.16 -18.07
C GLU A 408 -10.96 27.62 -17.18
N ARG A 409 -11.07 28.82 -16.60
CA ARG A 409 -10.09 29.32 -15.64
C ARG A 409 -10.10 28.50 -14.36
N TRP A 410 -11.27 28.13 -13.84
CA TRP A 410 -11.39 27.26 -12.67
C TRP A 410 -10.78 25.88 -12.95
N GLU A 411 -11.08 25.28 -14.10
CA GLU A 411 -10.54 23.97 -14.51
C GLU A 411 -9.01 23.97 -14.58
N ARG A 412 -8.40 25.01 -15.16
CA ARG A 412 -6.93 25.17 -15.16
C ARG A 412 -6.36 25.27 -13.74
N GLN A 413 -7.07 25.92 -12.82
CA GLN A 413 -6.62 26.10 -11.43
C GLN A 413 -6.75 24.81 -10.60
N LEU A 414 -7.60 23.87 -11.00
CA LEU A 414 -7.69 22.56 -10.35
C LEU A 414 -6.44 21.70 -10.59
N LEU A 415 -5.70 21.95 -11.67
CA LEU A 415 -4.45 21.24 -11.95
C LEU A 415 -3.36 21.52 -10.90
N ASP A 416 -3.47 22.66 -10.18
CA ASP A 416 -2.54 23.05 -9.12
C ASP A 416 -2.81 22.30 -7.79
N LEU A 417 -4.01 21.72 -7.63
CA LEU A 417 -4.36 20.88 -6.48
C LEU A 417 -3.91 19.43 -6.72
N GLN A 418 -3.49 18.71 -5.68
CA GLN A 418 -3.30 17.26 -5.78
C GLN A 418 -4.67 16.56 -5.94
N GLU A 419 -4.66 15.40 -6.58
CA GLU A 419 -5.89 14.69 -6.98
C GLU A 419 -6.82 14.40 -5.81
N GLU A 420 -6.28 14.12 -4.62
CA GLU A 420 -7.06 13.78 -3.43
C GLU A 420 -7.90 14.97 -2.90
N TYR A 421 -7.60 16.20 -3.32
CA TYR A 421 -8.34 17.42 -2.92
C TYR A 421 -9.29 17.95 -4.00
N ARG A 422 -9.36 17.29 -5.16
CA ARG A 422 -10.11 17.80 -6.31
C ARG A 422 -11.58 17.44 -6.31
N SER A 423 -12.04 16.49 -5.49
CA SER A 423 -13.41 15.98 -5.55
C SER A 423 -14.46 17.07 -5.35
N GLY A 424 -14.44 17.73 -4.20
CA GLY A 424 -15.31 18.87 -3.91
C GLY A 424 -15.25 19.99 -4.96
N PRO A 425 -14.05 20.51 -5.29
CA PRO A 425 -13.92 21.53 -6.33
C PRO A 425 -14.42 21.11 -7.73
N MET A 426 -14.26 19.84 -8.11
CA MET A 426 -14.80 19.29 -9.35
C MET A 426 -16.33 19.23 -9.35
N PHE A 427 -16.94 18.94 -8.20
CA PHE A 427 -18.38 19.03 -8.02
C PHE A 427 -18.88 20.46 -8.29
N VAL A 428 -18.22 21.46 -7.71
CA VAL A 428 -18.55 22.88 -7.91
C VAL A 428 -18.36 23.30 -9.37
N LEU A 429 -17.32 22.80 -10.05
CA LEU A 429 -17.13 23.02 -11.49
C LEU A 429 -18.28 22.42 -12.32
N GLY A 430 -18.74 21.21 -11.94
CA GLY A 430 -19.92 20.58 -12.53
C GLY A 430 -21.18 21.43 -12.40
N LEU A 431 -21.45 21.96 -11.21
CA LEU A 431 -22.55 22.91 -10.96
C LEU A 431 -22.42 24.18 -11.82
N GLY A 432 -21.19 24.64 -12.06
CA GLY A 432 -20.90 25.77 -12.95
C GLY A 432 -21.33 25.50 -14.39
N TYR A 433 -20.89 24.37 -14.96
CA TYR A 433 -21.27 23.96 -16.31
C TYR A 433 -22.78 23.70 -16.43
N GLU A 434 -23.41 23.16 -15.39
CA GLU A 434 -24.85 22.98 -15.31
C GLU A 434 -25.59 24.32 -15.39
N ARG A 435 -25.12 25.35 -14.65
CA ARG A 435 -25.71 26.70 -14.63
C ARG A 435 -25.67 27.40 -15.98
N ILE A 436 -24.64 27.18 -16.78
CA ILE A 436 -24.50 27.74 -18.13
C ILE A 436 -25.08 26.82 -19.23
N VAL A 437 -25.82 25.77 -18.83
CA VAL A 437 -26.55 24.84 -19.72
C VAL A 437 -25.62 24.03 -20.64
N GLN A 438 -24.37 23.79 -20.22
CA GLN A 438 -23.44 22.89 -20.89
C GLN A 438 -23.53 21.48 -20.30
N LYS A 439 -24.63 20.79 -20.60
CA LYS A 439 -25.08 19.57 -19.90
C LYS A 439 -24.09 18.41 -20.01
N GLU A 440 -23.54 18.15 -21.19
CA GLU A 440 -22.58 17.07 -21.41
C GLU A 440 -21.27 17.33 -20.65
N LEU A 441 -20.83 18.58 -20.61
CA LEU A 441 -19.62 18.96 -19.88
C LEU A 441 -19.85 18.85 -18.38
N ALA A 442 -20.99 19.31 -17.87
CA ALA A 442 -21.39 19.16 -16.47
C ALA A 442 -21.45 17.68 -16.06
N ALA A 443 -22.15 16.84 -16.83
CA ALA A 443 -22.24 15.40 -16.58
C ALA A 443 -20.86 14.73 -16.53
N ALA A 444 -19.94 15.10 -17.43
CA ALA A 444 -18.57 14.57 -17.42
C ALA A 444 -17.80 14.92 -16.13
N ARG A 445 -18.00 16.11 -15.57
CA ARG A 445 -17.29 16.54 -14.33
C ARG A 445 -17.85 15.85 -13.10
N PHE A 446 -19.18 15.69 -13.05
CA PHE A 446 -19.80 14.89 -12.02
C PHE A 446 -19.35 13.42 -12.07
N LEU A 447 -19.31 12.81 -13.25
CA LEU A 447 -18.85 11.42 -13.39
C LEU A 447 -17.37 11.25 -13.05
N TRP A 448 -16.51 12.24 -13.35
CA TRP A 448 -15.11 12.23 -12.92
C TRP A 448 -14.99 12.03 -11.41
N LEU A 449 -15.80 12.75 -10.62
CA LEU A 449 -15.82 12.63 -9.17
C LEU A 449 -16.13 11.20 -8.72
N THR A 450 -17.12 10.56 -9.33
CA THR A 450 -17.55 9.19 -8.97
C THR A 450 -16.51 8.10 -9.23
N MET A 451 -15.55 8.38 -10.12
CA MET A 451 -14.45 7.48 -10.45
C MET A 451 -13.22 7.71 -9.56
N MET A 452 -13.02 8.95 -9.11
CA MET A 452 -11.79 9.37 -8.42
C MET A 452 -11.94 9.50 -6.91
N ASP A 453 -13.12 9.86 -6.41
CA ASP A 453 -13.39 9.97 -4.98
C ASP A 453 -14.17 8.77 -4.47
N THR A 454 -13.56 8.01 -3.58
CA THR A 454 -14.18 6.88 -2.90
C THR A 454 -14.53 7.16 -1.44
N LYS A 455 -14.24 8.36 -0.93
CA LYS A 455 -14.34 8.68 0.51
C LYS A 455 -15.58 9.51 0.86
N ASN A 456 -16.04 10.41 -0.01
CA ASN A 456 -17.25 11.20 0.19
C ASN A 456 -18.43 10.60 -0.59
N ILE A 457 -19.06 9.59 0.01
CA ILE A 457 -20.16 8.82 -0.58
C ILE A 457 -21.41 9.69 -0.84
N PRO A 458 -21.86 10.57 0.07
CA PRO A 458 -22.99 11.47 -0.21
C PRO A 458 -22.74 12.37 -1.43
N LEU A 459 -21.55 12.96 -1.54
CA LEU A 459 -21.20 13.83 -2.66
C LEU A 459 -21.09 13.05 -3.97
N ALA A 460 -20.49 11.85 -3.95
CA ALA A 460 -20.42 10.96 -5.10
C ALA A 460 -21.81 10.53 -5.59
N ARG A 461 -22.72 10.24 -4.65
CA ARG A 461 -24.11 9.94 -4.96
C ARG A 461 -24.80 11.12 -5.63
N ASP A 462 -24.69 12.32 -5.06
CA ASP A 462 -25.33 13.52 -5.64
C ASP A 462 -24.78 13.81 -7.04
N ALA A 463 -23.47 13.74 -7.22
CA ALA A 463 -22.82 13.89 -8.53
C ALA A 463 -23.37 12.86 -9.55
N THR A 464 -23.47 11.59 -9.16
CA THR A 464 -24.00 10.53 -10.04
C THR A 464 -25.44 10.79 -10.46
N LEU A 465 -26.30 11.20 -9.52
CA LEU A 465 -27.71 11.48 -9.79
C LEU A 465 -27.87 12.71 -10.69
N ARG A 466 -27.11 13.79 -10.43
CA ARG A 466 -27.08 14.98 -11.31
C ARG A 466 -26.61 14.65 -12.72
N ALA A 467 -25.57 13.83 -12.85
CA ALA A 467 -25.12 13.36 -14.16
C ALA A 467 -26.23 12.57 -14.88
N ALA A 468 -26.97 11.72 -14.16
CA ALA A 468 -28.10 10.98 -14.73
C ALA A 468 -29.24 11.90 -15.18
N ASP A 469 -29.59 12.92 -14.38
CA ASP A 469 -30.60 13.93 -14.75
C ASP A 469 -30.19 14.66 -16.04
N LEU A 470 -28.93 15.12 -16.11
CA LEU A 470 -28.40 15.82 -17.29
C LEU A 470 -28.37 14.95 -18.55
N LEU A 471 -28.00 13.67 -18.41
CA LEU A 471 -28.01 12.71 -19.52
C LEU A 471 -29.43 12.45 -20.04
N GLU A 472 -30.42 12.36 -19.14
CA GLU A 472 -31.83 12.23 -19.51
C GLU A 472 -32.30 13.44 -20.34
N GLU A 473 -31.94 14.65 -19.90
CA GLU A 473 -32.30 15.89 -20.58
C GLU A 473 -31.68 16.05 -21.98
N VAL A 474 -30.53 15.43 -22.26
CA VAL A 474 -29.92 15.39 -23.61
C VAL A 474 -30.37 14.17 -24.43
N GLY A 475 -31.34 13.40 -23.94
CA GLY A 475 -31.93 12.25 -24.64
C GLY A 475 -31.19 10.92 -24.45
N GLN A 476 -30.18 10.86 -23.58
CA GLN A 476 -29.44 9.64 -23.23
C GLN A 476 -30.12 8.86 -22.09
N ILE A 477 -31.38 8.48 -22.34
CA ILE A 477 -32.26 7.86 -21.32
C ILE A 477 -31.68 6.54 -20.79
N SER A 478 -31.11 5.70 -21.67
CA SER A 478 -30.56 4.40 -21.26
C SER A 478 -29.36 4.57 -20.30
N GLN A 479 -28.48 5.53 -20.56
CA GLN A 479 -27.35 5.83 -19.69
C GLN A 479 -27.82 6.42 -18.36
N SER A 480 -28.82 7.31 -18.38
CA SER A 480 -29.42 7.87 -17.17
C SER A 480 -29.97 6.78 -16.24
N VAL A 481 -30.80 5.87 -16.77
CA VAL A 481 -31.37 4.76 -15.98
C VAL A 481 -30.27 3.87 -15.37
N GLN A 482 -29.22 3.59 -16.13
CA GLN A 482 -28.08 2.81 -15.64
C GLN A 482 -27.36 3.52 -14.48
N LEU A 483 -27.08 4.83 -14.62
CA LEU A 483 -26.41 5.60 -13.58
C LEU A 483 -27.25 5.73 -12.31
N ARG A 484 -28.58 5.88 -12.41
CA ARG A 484 -29.46 5.89 -11.23
C ARG A 484 -29.43 4.57 -10.48
N ALA A 485 -29.52 3.45 -11.20
CA ALA A 485 -29.42 2.12 -10.60
C ALA A 485 -28.05 1.89 -9.95
N GLU A 486 -26.98 2.38 -10.58
CA GLU A 486 -25.63 2.33 -10.03
C GLU A 486 -25.51 3.18 -8.75
N ALA A 487 -26.10 4.39 -8.74
CA ALA A 487 -26.08 5.25 -7.56
C ALA A 487 -26.78 4.61 -6.36
N GLU A 488 -27.92 3.95 -6.59
CA GLU A 488 -28.62 3.19 -5.56
C GLU A 488 -27.80 1.99 -5.08
N ALA A 489 -27.17 1.23 -6.00
CA ALA A 489 -26.40 0.04 -5.64
C ALA A 489 -25.08 0.36 -4.91
N ARG A 490 -24.39 1.45 -5.29
CA ARG A 490 -23.04 1.77 -4.80
C ARG A 490 -23.03 2.65 -3.56
N PHE A 491 -24.04 3.48 -3.33
CA PHE A 491 -23.97 4.56 -2.34
C PHE A 491 -25.07 4.51 -1.28
N THR A 492 -25.88 3.46 -1.27
CA THR A 492 -26.88 3.25 -0.21
C THR A 492 -26.19 2.62 1.01
N PRO A 493 -26.23 3.26 2.19
CA PRO A 493 -25.72 2.67 3.42
C PRO A 493 -26.41 1.34 3.71
N ALA A 494 -25.68 0.39 4.29
CA ALA A 494 -26.21 -0.94 4.61
C ALA A 494 -27.00 -0.97 5.92
N ASP A 495 -26.85 0.04 6.78
CA ASP A 495 -27.39 0.11 8.14
C ASP A 495 -28.23 1.36 8.45
#